data_AF-A0A8H5X8V5-F1
#
_entry.id   AF-A0A8H5X8V5-F1
#
_cell.length_a   1.000
_cell.length_b   1.000
_cell.length_c   1.000
_cell.angle_alpha   90.00
_cell.angle_beta   90.00
_cell.angle_gamma   90.00
#
_symmetry.space_group_name_H-M   'P 1'
#
loop_
_entity.id
_entity.type
_entity.pdbx_description
1 polymer ?
#
loop_
_entity_poly.entity_id
_entity_poly.type
_entity_poly.pdbx_seq_one_letter_code
_entity_poly.pdbx_strand_id
1 'polypeptide(L)'
;MKSVTRVPLRIAPRLVQRPALVRPIHSTVVKAANVAPVVGTGPPPEPPIQPAENVHQRVARRRKQAEMLKHAKELRNASSGKGGGGLRMRFWKDVSVKEVDGALQVFLDTRPLRHPVTKEIVQIPITKPDLASALALEWDLLTSAQDATRHHLIPLTSLTCRALDIAAADNVTGGEIPEVRNTIATTLLRYLDTDSILCWNPPAGAHDRRNDAGESLRDVQKRTAEEVVSFLTTHVWPGITISPVLDGHSIVPQSQAPGVREIVQGWIIGLDAFEIAGLERAVLAGKSLIAAARFVVEWTEGSVARGHLNPGKKFGVEEAAVATSLEVDWQTGQWGEVEDTHDVNKEDVRRQLGSVALLVSGTGLKA
;
A
#
# COMPACT_ATOMS: atom_id res chain seq x y z
N MET A 1 -69.60 -24.10 -68.55
CA MET A 1 -68.35 -23.66 -67.88
C MET A 1 -68.68 -23.49 -66.39
N LYS A 2 -68.09 -24.17 -65.39
CA LYS A 2 -66.89 -24.99 -65.26
C LYS A 2 -67.12 -25.99 -64.10
N SER A 3 -66.49 -27.16 -64.17
CA SER A 3 -66.28 -28.07 -63.05
C SER A 3 -65.38 -27.43 -62.00
N VAL A 4 -65.58 -27.74 -60.71
CA VAL A 4 -64.46 -27.81 -59.76
C VAL A 4 -64.69 -28.95 -58.78
N THR A 5 -63.99 -30.04 -59.07
CA THR A 5 -63.79 -31.22 -58.24
C THR A 5 -62.94 -30.86 -57.02
N ARG A 6 -63.35 -31.28 -55.82
CA ARG A 6 -62.55 -31.15 -54.60
C ARG A 6 -61.36 -32.12 -54.66
N VAL A 7 -60.15 -31.60 -54.49
CA VAL A 7 -58.91 -32.38 -54.27
C VAL A 7 -58.36 -32.02 -52.89
N PRO A 8 -58.06 -32.99 -52.01
CA PRO A 8 -57.42 -32.71 -50.73
C PRO A 8 -55.93 -32.37 -50.92
N LEU A 9 -55.55 -31.14 -50.61
CA LEU A 9 -54.16 -30.70 -50.53
C LEU A 9 -53.50 -31.26 -49.27
N ARG A 10 -52.67 -32.29 -49.44
CA ARG A 10 -51.67 -32.69 -48.44
C ARG A 10 -50.57 -31.62 -48.41
N ILE A 11 -50.54 -30.82 -47.34
CA ILE A 11 -49.40 -29.95 -47.05
C ILE A 11 -48.35 -30.81 -46.34
N ALA A 12 -47.37 -31.30 -47.10
CA ALA A 12 -46.14 -31.84 -46.53
C ALA A 12 -45.16 -30.66 -46.31
N PRO A 13 -44.61 -30.45 -45.11
CA PRO A 13 -43.57 -29.45 -44.92
C PRO A 13 -42.26 -29.96 -45.53
N ARG A 14 -41.77 -29.26 -46.56
CA ARG A 14 -40.40 -29.44 -47.07
C ARG A 14 -39.42 -28.91 -46.03
N LEU A 15 -38.87 -29.79 -45.21
CA LEU A 15 -37.71 -29.49 -44.37
C LEU A 15 -36.48 -29.32 -45.26
N VAL A 16 -36.01 -28.09 -45.39
CA VAL A 16 -34.72 -27.75 -45.98
C VAL A 16 -33.63 -28.24 -45.02
N GLN A 17 -33.08 -29.43 -45.27
CA GLN A 17 -31.87 -29.89 -44.60
C GLN A 17 -30.66 -29.15 -45.18
N ARG A 18 -30.27 -28.04 -44.55
CA ARG A 18 -28.91 -27.53 -44.66
C ARG A 18 -28.05 -28.28 -43.64
N PRO A 19 -26.94 -28.93 -44.03
CA PRO A 19 -26.03 -29.50 -43.05
C PRO A 19 -25.30 -28.34 -42.37
N ALA A 20 -25.69 -28.05 -41.12
CA ALA A 20 -24.86 -27.24 -40.24
C ALA A 20 -23.62 -28.07 -39.92
N LEU A 21 -22.48 -27.74 -40.54
CA LEU A 21 -21.18 -28.25 -40.15
C LEU A 21 -20.81 -27.63 -38.80
N VAL A 22 -21.36 -28.17 -37.72
CA VAL A 22 -20.91 -27.88 -36.37
C VAL A 22 -19.59 -28.62 -36.20
N ARG A 23 -18.47 -27.90 -36.32
CA ARG A 23 -17.16 -28.42 -35.89
C ARG A 23 -17.14 -28.42 -34.36
N PRO A 24 -17.04 -29.57 -33.68
CA PRO A 24 -16.85 -29.58 -32.23
C PRO A 24 -15.47 -28.99 -31.90
N ILE A 25 -15.42 -28.02 -30.98
CA ILE A 25 -14.18 -27.38 -30.52
C ILE A 25 -13.35 -28.32 -29.62
N HIS A 26 -13.87 -29.50 -29.28
CA HIS A 26 -13.17 -30.46 -28.43
C HIS A 26 -13.38 -31.90 -28.90
N SER A 27 -12.27 -32.65 -29.04
CA SER A 27 -12.24 -34.09 -29.37
C SER A 27 -12.18 -35.02 -28.15
N THR A 28 -12.48 -34.51 -26.95
CA THR A 28 -12.38 -35.26 -25.70
C THR A 28 -13.74 -35.79 -25.29
N VAL A 29 -13.75 -37.07 -24.90
CA VAL A 29 -14.94 -37.75 -24.40
C VAL A 29 -15.34 -37.08 -23.07
N VAL A 30 -16.59 -36.63 -22.97
CA VAL A 30 -17.15 -36.10 -21.72
C VAL A 30 -17.10 -37.20 -20.67
N LYS A 31 -16.12 -37.13 -19.78
CA LYS A 31 -16.01 -38.01 -18.62
C LYS A 31 -16.74 -37.33 -17.47
N ALA A 32 -17.77 -37.98 -16.94
CA ALA A 32 -18.41 -37.52 -15.71
C ALA A 32 -17.34 -37.41 -14.60
N ALA A 33 -17.42 -36.35 -13.79
CA ALA A 33 -16.51 -36.17 -12.67
C ALA A 33 -16.57 -37.41 -11.77
N ASN A 34 -15.42 -38.06 -11.56
CA ASN A 34 -15.32 -39.18 -10.64
C ASN A 34 -15.36 -38.60 -9.22
N VAL A 35 -16.55 -38.54 -8.63
CA VAL A 35 -16.72 -38.12 -7.24
C VAL A 35 -16.14 -39.24 -6.39
N ALA A 36 -15.00 -38.97 -5.76
CA ALA A 36 -14.41 -39.90 -4.80
C ALA A 36 -15.48 -40.26 -3.74
N PRO A 37 -15.62 -41.54 -3.36
CA PRO A 37 -16.60 -41.95 -2.36
C PRO A 37 -16.26 -41.26 -1.03
N VAL A 38 -17.09 -40.27 -0.68
CA VAL A 38 -17.23 -39.60 0.62
C VAL A 38 -15.91 -39.39 1.36
N VAL A 39 -15.22 -38.30 1.05
CA VAL A 39 -14.21 -37.74 1.96
C VAL A 39 -14.97 -36.89 2.99
N GLY A 40 -15.26 -37.48 4.15
CA GLY A 40 -15.68 -36.79 5.37
C GLY A 40 -17.05 -36.09 5.32
N THR A 41 -18.09 -36.74 5.81
CA THR A 41 -19.27 -36.05 6.35
C THR A 41 -18.90 -35.44 7.70
N GLY A 42 -18.13 -34.36 7.67
CA GLY A 42 -17.93 -33.45 8.78
C GLY A 42 -18.36 -32.05 8.34
N PRO A 43 -18.64 -31.13 9.28
CA PRO A 43 -18.66 -29.72 8.92
C PRO A 43 -17.34 -29.40 8.18
N PRO A 44 -17.36 -28.50 7.17
CA PRO A 44 -16.13 -28.07 6.52
C PRO A 44 -15.10 -27.71 7.59
N PRO A 45 -13.82 -28.11 7.42
CA PRO A 45 -12.79 -27.81 8.40
C PRO A 45 -12.77 -26.31 8.65
N GLU A 46 -12.59 -25.93 9.93
CA GLU A 46 -12.42 -24.52 10.28
C GLU A 46 -11.28 -23.92 9.46
N PRO A 47 -11.41 -22.66 9.02
CA PRO A 47 -10.32 -21.96 8.36
C PRO A 47 -9.04 -22.08 9.20
N PRO A 48 -7.86 -22.29 8.57
CA PRO A 48 -6.62 -22.38 9.31
C PRO A 48 -6.40 -21.09 10.11
N ILE A 49 -6.30 -21.24 11.43
CA ILE A 49 -6.03 -20.12 12.34
C ILE A 49 -4.54 -19.82 12.27
N GLN A 50 -4.17 -18.58 11.91
CA GLN A 50 -2.78 -18.16 11.94
C GLN A 50 -2.23 -18.25 13.38
N PRO A 51 -1.06 -18.85 13.60
CA PRO A 51 -0.41 -18.77 14.89
C PRO A 51 -0.08 -17.29 15.19
N ALA A 52 -0.31 -16.86 16.43
CA ALA A 52 0.10 -15.52 16.87
C ALA A 52 1.63 -15.40 16.79
N GLU A 53 2.15 -14.83 15.69
CA GLU A 53 3.58 -14.57 15.55
C GLU A 53 4.00 -13.51 16.57
N ASN A 54 4.86 -13.89 17.50
CA ASN A 54 5.43 -12.94 18.45
C ASN A 54 6.54 -12.14 17.76
N VAL A 55 6.26 -10.88 17.41
CA VAL A 55 7.17 -9.96 16.71
C VAL A 55 8.58 -9.95 17.33
N HIS A 56 8.67 -10.03 18.66
CA HIS A 56 9.96 -10.07 19.37
C HIS A 56 10.78 -11.33 19.06
N GLN A 57 10.14 -12.49 18.89
CA GLN A 57 10.82 -13.73 18.52
C GLN A 57 11.35 -13.68 17.09
N ARG A 58 10.60 -13.06 16.17
CA ARG A 58 11.01 -12.85 14.77
C ARG A 58 12.23 -11.94 14.68
N VAL A 59 12.23 -10.83 15.42
CA VAL A 59 13.37 -9.89 15.48
C VAL A 59 14.60 -10.57 16.10
N ALA A 60 14.44 -11.32 17.20
CA ALA A 60 15.54 -12.04 17.83
C ALA A 60 16.15 -13.10 16.91
N ARG A 61 15.31 -13.85 16.17
CA ARG A 61 15.76 -14.84 15.17
C ARG A 61 16.56 -14.18 14.05
N ARG A 62 16.07 -13.06 13.50
CA ARG A 62 16.79 -12.29 12.46
C ARG A 62 18.13 -11.77 12.97
N ARG A 63 18.18 -11.26 14.20
CA ARG A 63 19.42 -10.78 14.83
C ARG A 63 20.45 -11.91 14.99
N LYS A 64 20.01 -13.08 15.50
CA LYS A 64 20.86 -14.27 15.61
C LYS A 64 21.35 -14.78 14.26
N GLN A 65 20.50 -14.78 13.23
CA GLN A 65 20.90 -15.11 11.86
C GLN A 65 21.91 -14.12 11.29
N ALA A 66 21.72 -12.81 11.53
CA ALA A 66 22.66 -11.78 11.11
C ALA A 66 24.03 -11.93 11.81
N GLU A 67 24.05 -12.24 13.10
CA GLU A 67 25.28 -12.54 13.86
C GLU A 67 25.98 -13.80 13.34
N MET A 68 25.23 -14.88 13.10
CA MET A 68 25.78 -16.10 12.49
C MET A 68 26.34 -15.84 11.09
N LEU A 69 25.65 -15.02 10.27
CA LEU A 69 26.14 -14.61 8.95
C LEU A 69 27.39 -13.73 9.03
N LYS A 70 27.49 -12.84 10.02
CA LYS A 70 28.69 -12.05 10.30
C LYS A 70 29.86 -12.99 10.64
N HIS A 71 29.68 -13.89 11.61
CA HIS A 71 30.69 -14.87 11.98
C HIS A 71 31.09 -15.80 10.83
N ALA A 72 30.12 -16.29 10.04
CA ALA A 72 30.40 -17.14 8.89
C ALA A 72 31.18 -16.39 7.80
N LYS A 73 30.88 -15.10 7.56
CA LYS A 73 31.65 -14.25 6.65
C LYS A 73 33.06 -13.98 7.17
N GLU A 74 33.24 -13.73 8.48
CA GLU A 74 34.55 -13.54 9.12
C GLU A 74 35.43 -14.80 8.99
N LEU A 75 34.87 -15.98 9.27
CA LEU A 75 35.56 -17.27 9.12
C LEU A 75 35.93 -17.57 7.66
N ARG A 76 35.04 -17.23 6.71
CA ARG A 76 35.34 -17.39 5.27
C ARG A 76 36.44 -16.45 4.79
N ASN A 77 36.48 -15.23 5.33
CA ASN A 77 37.52 -14.26 5.00
C ASN A 77 38.88 -14.64 5.61
N ALA A 78 38.90 -15.23 6.80
CA ALA A 78 40.13 -15.76 7.42
C ALA A 78 40.71 -16.95 6.64
N SER A 79 39.87 -17.71 5.92
CA SER A 79 40.28 -18.89 5.15
C SER A 79 40.57 -18.64 3.67
N SER A 80 40.03 -17.58 3.06
CA SER A 80 40.34 -17.20 1.68
C SER A 80 41.33 -16.04 1.62
N GLY A 81 42.63 -16.33 1.50
CA GLY A 81 43.69 -15.34 1.28
C GLY A 81 43.66 -14.59 -0.06
N LYS A 82 42.48 -14.37 -0.67
CA LYS A 82 42.31 -13.65 -1.95
C LYS A 82 41.50 -12.36 -1.75
N GLY A 83 42.21 -11.23 -1.83
CA GLY A 83 41.66 -9.86 -1.81
C GLY A 83 40.87 -9.51 -3.08
N GLY A 84 39.69 -10.11 -3.24
CA GLY A 84 38.78 -9.84 -4.36
C GLY A 84 37.64 -8.88 -4.01
N GLY A 85 37.86 -7.57 -4.20
CA GLY A 85 36.81 -6.56 -4.37
C GLY A 85 36.31 -5.86 -3.11
N GLY A 86 37.02 -4.83 -2.65
CA GLY A 86 36.63 -3.98 -1.48
C GLY A 86 35.27 -3.30 -1.58
N LEU A 87 34.67 -3.24 -2.78
CA LEU A 87 33.31 -2.72 -3.01
C LEU A 87 32.19 -3.71 -2.65
N ARG A 88 32.51 -4.97 -2.34
CA ARG A 88 31.55 -6.00 -1.88
C ARG A 88 31.33 -6.02 -0.38
N MET A 89 32.17 -5.36 0.40
CA MET A 89 32.10 -5.41 1.85
C MET A 89 31.59 -4.09 2.42
N ARG A 90 30.92 -4.19 3.58
CA ARG A 90 30.58 -3.02 4.38
C ARG A 90 31.90 -2.33 4.75
N PHE A 91 32.05 -1.07 4.35
CA PHE A 91 33.28 -0.29 4.58
C PHE A 91 33.21 0.57 5.84
N TRP A 92 32.09 0.54 6.56
CA TRP A 92 31.88 1.28 7.81
C TRP A 92 31.65 0.33 8.98
N LYS A 93 32.09 0.71 10.17
CA LYS A 93 31.86 -0.08 11.39
C LYS A 93 30.69 0.50 12.18
N ASP A 94 30.77 1.78 12.50
CA ASP A 94 29.86 2.46 13.40
C ASP A 94 28.96 3.42 12.63
N VAL A 95 27.70 3.52 13.03
CA VAL A 95 26.74 4.48 12.48
C VAL A 95 26.28 5.39 13.61
N SER A 96 26.35 6.71 13.40
CA SER A 96 25.99 7.70 14.41
C SER A 96 25.16 8.83 13.81
N VAL A 97 24.32 9.45 14.63
CA VAL A 97 23.59 10.69 14.27
C VAL A 97 24.31 11.85 14.94
N LYS A 98 24.55 12.93 14.19
CA LYS A 98 25.15 14.16 14.71
C LYS A 98 24.36 15.35 14.20
N GLU A 99 24.24 16.36 15.05
CA GLU A 99 23.76 17.67 14.65
C GLU A 99 24.92 18.47 14.07
N VAL A 100 24.73 18.97 12.85
CA VAL A 100 25.73 19.74 12.08
C VAL A 100 24.98 20.82 11.31
N ASP A 101 25.37 22.08 11.53
CA ASP A 101 24.80 23.26 10.87
C ASP A 101 23.26 23.37 11.00
N GLY A 102 22.71 23.03 12.17
CA GLY A 102 21.27 23.10 12.43
C GLY A 102 20.45 21.96 11.79
N ALA A 103 21.11 20.93 11.26
CA ALA A 103 20.47 19.74 10.71
C ALA A 103 21.06 18.46 11.33
N LEU A 104 20.25 17.41 11.39
CA LEU A 104 20.69 16.07 11.77
C LEU A 104 21.29 15.38 10.53
N GLN A 105 22.46 14.78 10.71
CA GLN A 105 23.17 14.05 9.68
C GLN A 105 23.56 12.67 10.21
N VAL A 106 23.41 11.65 9.36
CA VAL A 106 23.86 10.29 9.65
C VAL A 106 25.30 10.14 9.18
N PHE A 107 26.18 9.64 10.04
CA PHE A 107 27.59 9.38 9.77
C PHE A 107 27.86 7.88 9.75
N LEU A 108 28.56 7.44 8.70
CA LEU A 108 29.17 6.13 8.57
C LEU A 108 30.65 6.28 8.96
N ASP A 109 31.00 5.84 10.16
CA ASP A 109 32.22 6.19 10.88
C ASP A 109 32.43 7.72 10.95
N THR A 110 33.27 8.26 10.06
CA THR A 110 33.60 9.69 9.97
C THR A 110 32.96 10.37 8.77
N ARG A 111 32.32 9.61 7.86
CA ARG A 111 31.80 10.13 6.59
C ARG A 111 30.29 10.37 6.67
N PRO A 112 29.79 11.53 6.27
CA PRO A 112 28.36 11.76 6.23
C PRO A 112 27.70 10.91 5.13
N LEU A 113 26.48 10.46 5.41
CA LEU A 113 25.62 9.79 4.46
C LEU A 113 25.26 10.77 3.33
N ARG A 114 25.37 10.28 2.09
CA ARG A 114 25.15 11.08 0.89
C ARG A 114 23.98 10.58 0.08
N HIS A 115 23.29 11.52 -0.55
CA HIS A 115 22.23 11.27 -1.50
C HIS A 115 22.76 10.41 -2.68
N PRO A 116 22.07 9.33 -3.08
CA PRO A 116 22.57 8.40 -4.09
C PRO A 116 22.84 9.05 -5.44
N VAL A 117 22.05 10.05 -5.84
CA VAL A 117 22.12 10.70 -7.17
C VAL A 117 22.97 11.97 -7.09
N THR A 118 22.48 13.01 -6.43
CA THR A 118 23.12 14.33 -6.28
C THR A 118 24.45 14.32 -5.52
N LYS A 119 24.74 13.28 -4.72
CA LYS A 119 25.94 13.16 -3.85
C LYS A 119 26.03 14.21 -2.73
N GLU A 120 25.01 15.04 -2.57
CA GLU A 120 24.88 15.97 -1.47
C GLU A 120 24.73 15.23 -0.14
N ILE A 121 25.04 15.89 0.96
CA ILE A 121 24.87 15.31 2.29
C ILE A 121 23.39 15.25 2.61
N VAL A 122 22.93 14.11 3.13
CA VAL A 122 21.53 13.97 3.58
C VAL A 122 21.37 14.76 4.87
N GLN A 123 20.75 15.92 4.77
CA GLN A 123 20.43 16.81 5.90
C GLN A 123 18.98 16.61 6.31
N ILE A 124 18.76 16.21 7.56
CA ILE A 124 17.44 15.95 8.13
C ILE A 124 17.10 17.11 9.08
N PRO A 125 15.86 17.63 9.09
CA PRO A 125 15.47 18.67 10.04
C PRO A 125 15.73 18.25 11.49
N ILE A 126 16.19 19.17 12.33
CA ILE A 126 16.44 18.91 13.77
C ILE A 126 15.20 18.43 14.52
N THR A 127 14.03 18.80 13.99
CA THR A 127 12.73 18.42 14.51
C THR A 127 12.43 16.93 14.33
N LYS A 128 13.21 16.19 13.51
CA LYS A 128 12.97 14.77 13.16
C LYS A 128 14.06 13.81 13.69
N PRO A 129 14.31 13.73 15.02
CA PRO A 129 15.33 12.85 15.59
C PRO A 129 15.01 11.36 15.38
N ASP A 130 13.73 10.99 15.38
CA ASP A 130 13.31 9.60 15.17
C ASP A 130 13.60 9.13 13.74
N LEU A 131 13.39 9.99 12.74
CA LEU A 131 13.77 9.71 11.35
C LEU A 131 15.28 9.51 11.21
N ALA A 132 16.08 10.41 11.80
CA ALA A 132 17.54 10.31 11.75
C ALA A 132 18.05 9.04 12.44
N SER A 133 17.46 8.68 13.59
CA SER A 133 17.79 7.45 14.30
C SER A 133 17.39 6.20 13.51
N ALA A 134 16.22 6.21 12.88
CA ALA A 134 15.76 5.12 12.04
C ALA A 134 16.64 4.93 10.78
N LEU A 135 17.12 6.03 10.17
CA LEU A 135 18.10 5.98 9.09
C LEU A 135 19.44 5.42 9.56
N ALA A 136 19.90 5.81 10.75
CA ALA A 136 21.12 5.24 11.32
C ALA A 136 20.99 3.71 11.52
N LEU A 137 19.84 3.25 12.03
CA LEU A 137 19.55 1.82 12.17
C LEU A 137 19.46 1.10 10.82
N GLU A 138 18.82 1.71 9.82
CA GLU A 138 18.75 1.16 8.47
C GLU A 138 20.15 0.86 7.92
N TRP A 139 21.08 1.80 8.06
CA TRP A 139 22.47 1.65 7.60
C TRP A 139 23.32 0.74 8.49
N ASP A 140 23.02 0.65 9.78
CA ASP A 140 23.69 -0.29 10.68
C ASP A 140 23.29 -1.75 10.43
N LEU A 141 22.09 -1.99 9.90
CA LEU A 141 21.62 -3.33 9.56
C LEU A 141 22.18 -3.85 8.22
N LEU A 142 22.76 -2.99 7.38
CA LEU A 142 23.36 -3.42 6.12
C LEU A 142 24.60 -4.28 6.35
N THR A 143 24.70 -5.36 5.58
CA THR A 143 25.82 -6.31 5.67
C THR A 143 26.89 -6.07 4.62
N SER A 144 26.58 -5.25 3.61
CA SER A 144 27.49 -4.91 2.52
C SER A 144 27.18 -3.54 1.92
N ALA A 145 28.15 -2.92 1.26
CA ALA A 145 27.92 -1.68 0.52
C ALA A 145 26.95 -1.87 -0.68
N GLN A 146 26.81 -3.09 -1.21
CA GLN A 146 25.83 -3.40 -2.26
C GLN A 146 24.40 -3.50 -1.72
N ASP A 147 24.23 -3.72 -0.42
CA ASP A 147 22.91 -3.69 0.18
C ASP A 147 22.32 -2.28 0.05
N ALA A 148 23.17 -1.25 0.12
CA ALA A 148 22.78 0.15 -0.06
C ALA A 148 22.36 0.51 -1.50
N THR A 149 22.56 -0.36 -2.50
CA THR A 149 22.02 -0.12 -3.85
C THR A 149 20.64 -0.76 -4.04
N ARG A 150 20.17 -1.55 -3.07
CA ARG A 150 18.91 -2.27 -3.13
C ARG A 150 17.83 -1.48 -2.38
N HIS A 151 16.90 -0.88 -3.12
CA HIS A 151 15.86 0.00 -2.55
C HIS A 151 15.03 -0.66 -1.44
N HIS A 152 14.81 -1.97 -1.50
CA HIS A 152 14.07 -2.71 -0.47
C HIS A 152 14.83 -2.86 0.86
N LEU A 153 16.16 -2.64 0.88
CA LEU A 153 16.99 -2.65 2.08
C LEU A 153 17.27 -1.25 2.64
N ILE A 154 17.02 -0.20 1.86
CA ILE A 154 17.16 1.20 2.29
C ILE A 154 15.90 2.06 2.02
N PRO A 155 14.69 1.58 2.38
CA PRO A 155 13.44 2.27 2.06
C PRO A 155 13.32 3.67 2.67
N LEU A 156 13.84 3.91 3.89
CA LEU A 156 13.81 5.21 4.55
C LEU A 156 14.79 6.18 3.90
N THR A 157 15.99 5.72 3.54
CA THR A 157 16.95 6.55 2.82
C THR A 157 16.34 7.02 1.50
N SER A 158 15.78 6.09 0.71
CA SER A 158 15.12 6.46 -0.56
C SER A 158 13.96 7.43 -0.37
N LEU A 159 13.15 7.25 0.68
CA LEU A 159 12.01 8.12 0.97
C LEU A 159 12.44 9.52 1.46
N THR A 160 13.46 9.60 2.30
CA THR A 160 14.03 10.86 2.79
C THR A 160 14.67 11.63 1.65
N CYS A 161 15.45 10.94 0.82
CA CYS A 161 16.03 11.48 -0.40
C CYS A 161 14.95 12.08 -1.33
N ARG A 162 13.83 11.35 -1.52
CA ARG A 162 12.68 11.82 -2.29
C ARG A 162 12.08 13.12 -1.73
N ALA A 163 11.95 13.24 -0.41
CA ALA A 163 11.48 14.48 0.22
C ALA A 163 12.46 15.64 0.01
N LEU A 164 13.76 15.39 0.13
CA LEU A 164 14.80 16.40 -0.09
C LEU A 164 14.86 16.87 -1.55
N ASP A 165 14.69 15.96 -2.52
CA ASP A 165 14.61 16.32 -3.94
C ASP A 165 13.42 17.26 -4.23
N ILE A 166 12.28 17.04 -3.57
CA ILE A 166 11.09 17.91 -3.69
C ILE A 166 11.39 19.28 -3.05
N ALA A 167 11.98 19.30 -1.85
CA ALA A 167 12.36 20.54 -1.17
C ALA A 167 13.38 21.35 -1.99
N ALA A 168 14.35 20.68 -2.61
CA ALA A 168 15.31 21.32 -3.50
C ALA A 168 14.63 21.93 -4.73
N ALA A 169 13.66 21.24 -5.33
CA ALA A 169 12.88 21.74 -6.46
C ALA A 169 12.04 22.97 -6.09
N ASP A 170 11.45 22.99 -4.89
CA ASP A 170 10.69 24.13 -4.34
C ASP A 170 11.55 25.39 -4.20
N ASN A 171 12.83 25.24 -3.84
CA ASN A 171 13.75 26.37 -3.65
C ASN A 171 14.24 27.00 -4.97
N VAL A 172 14.23 26.26 -6.09
CA VAL A 172 14.77 26.73 -7.38
C VAL A 172 13.73 27.53 -8.18
N THR A 173 12.45 27.27 -7.99
CA THR A 173 11.37 27.72 -8.90
C THR A 173 10.87 29.15 -8.65
N GLY A 174 11.48 29.90 -7.74
CA GLY A 174 11.24 31.36 -7.60
C GLY A 174 9.79 31.76 -7.34
N GLY A 175 8.96 30.85 -6.79
CA GLY A 175 7.54 31.07 -6.49
C GLY A 175 6.55 30.34 -7.41
N GLU A 176 7.00 29.69 -8.49
CA GLU A 176 6.17 28.79 -9.29
C GLU A 176 6.06 27.40 -8.64
N ILE A 177 4.96 26.68 -8.86
CA ILE A 177 4.79 25.31 -8.37
C ILE A 177 5.68 24.37 -9.19
N PRO A 178 6.62 23.62 -8.58
CA PRO A 178 7.47 22.69 -9.32
C PRO A 178 6.68 21.63 -10.08
N GLU A 179 7.19 21.25 -11.26
CA GLU A 179 6.62 20.18 -12.08
C GLU A 179 6.51 18.84 -11.32
N VAL A 180 7.45 18.56 -10.42
CA VAL A 180 7.44 17.36 -9.59
C VAL A 180 6.18 17.30 -8.71
N ARG A 181 5.75 18.41 -8.10
CA ARG A 181 4.52 18.46 -7.29
C ARG A 181 3.28 18.27 -8.15
N ASN A 182 3.25 18.87 -9.34
CA ASN A 182 2.14 18.70 -10.28
C ASN A 182 2.02 17.24 -10.75
N THR A 183 3.14 16.57 -10.99
CA THR A 183 3.17 15.15 -11.37
C THR A 183 2.68 14.25 -10.24
N ILE A 184 3.11 14.52 -9.00
CA ILE A 184 2.61 13.82 -7.81
C ILE A 184 1.11 14.03 -7.69
N ALA A 185 0.64 15.29 -7.63
CA ALA A 185 -0.78 15.61 -7.49
C ALA A 185 -1.63 14.95 -8.58
N THR A 186 -1.20 15.01 -9.84
CA THR A 186 -1.89 14.34 -10.95
C THR A 186 -1.99 12.83 -10.74
N THR A 187 -0.93 12.19 -10.23
CA THR A 187 -0.94 10.76 -9.93
C THR A 187 -1.84 10.43 -8.75
N LEU A 188 -1.80 11.21 -7.68
CA LEU A 188 -2.62 10.96 -6.47
C LEU A 188 -4.10 11.22 -6.72
N LEU A 189 -4.45 12.20 -7.55
CA LEU A 189 -5.84 12.45 -7.91
C LEU A 189 -6.46 11.33 -8.74
N ARG A 190 -5.67 10.53 -9.48
CA ARG A 190 -6.20 9.30 -10.10
C ARG A 190 -6.65 8.27 -9.06
N TYR A 191 -6.00 8.23 -7.90
CA TYR A 191 -6.45 7.42 -6.77
C TYR A 191 -7.67 8.02 -6.09
N LEU A 192 -7.91 9.33 -6.12
CA LEU A 192 -9.18 9.90 -5.67
C LEU A 192 -10.35 9.38 -6.53
N ASP A 193 -10.14 9.31 -7.85
CA ASP A 193 -11.14 8.83 -8.81
C ASP A 193 -11.41 7.32 -8.68
N THR A 194 -10.54 6.58 -7.99
CA THR A 194 -10.56 5.11 -7.84
C THR A 194 -10.23 4.67 -6.42
N ASP A 195 -10.62 5.46 -5.42
CA ASP A 195 -10.12 5.30 -4.05
C ASP A 195 -10.61 3.99 -3.44
N SER A 196 -9.67 3.16 -2.95
CA SER A 196 -9.99 1.82 -2.48
C SER A 196 -10.99 1.78 -1.32
N ILE A 197 -10.96 2.75 -0.40
CA ILE A 197 -11.91 2.78 0.73
C ILE A 197 -13.26 3.39 0.36
N LEU A 198 -13.36 4.06 -0.79
CA LEU A 198 -14.62 4.57 -1.33
C LEU A 198 -15.26 3.58 -2.32
N CYS A 199 -14.65 2.43 -2.56
CA CYS A 199 -15.20 1.36 -3.37
C CYS A 199 -15.88 0.33 -2.46
N TRP A 200 -17.20 0.26 -2.49
CA TRP A 200 -17.97 -0.60 -1.60
C TRP A 200 -18.52 -1.82 -2.33
N ASN A 201 -18.51 -2.95 -1.62
CA ASN A 201 -19.13 -4.18 -2.08
C ASN A 201 -20.63 -3.95 -2.33
N PRO A 202 -21.25 -4.69 -3.27
CA PRO A 202 -22.68 -4.60 -3.48
C PRO A 202 -23.51 -4.90 -2.23
N PRO A 203 -24.78 -4.45 -2.21
CA PRO A 203 -25.70 -4.79 -1.12
C PRO A 203 -25.73 -6.30 -0.88
N ALA A 204 -25.55 -6.69 0.39
CA ALA A 204 -25.42 -8.09 0.76
C ALA A 204 -26.70 -8.88 0.46
N GLY A 205 -26.55 -10.00 -0.22
CA GLY A 205 -27.61 -10.97 -0.48
C GLY A 205 -27.93 -11.85 0.73
N ALA A 206 -28.95 -12.70 0.59
CA ALA A 206 -29.40 -13.60 1.65
C ALA A 206 -28.36 -14.66 2.06
N HIS A 207 -27.39 -14.95 1.18
CA HIS A 207 -26.37 -15.99 1.38
C HIS A 207 -24.97 -15.42 1.62
N ASP A 208 -24.84 -14.10 1.66
CA ASP A 208 -23.55 -13.48 1.94
C ASP A 208 -23.17 -13.70 3.40
N ARG A 209 -21.91 -14.07 3.62
CA ARG A 209 -21.39 -14.26 4.96
C ARG A 209 -21.37 -12.94 5.71
N ARG A 210 -21.67 -13.04 7.00
CA ARG A 210 -21.62 -11.92 7.95
C ARG A 210 -20.58 -12.23 9.01
N ASN A 211 -20.01 -11.20 9.61
CA ASN A 211 -19.13 -11.37 10.76
C ASN A 211 -19.96 -11.72 12.01
N ASP A 212 -19.28 -11.94 13.15
CA ASP A 212 -19.93 -12.27 14.43
C ASP A 212 -20.90 -11.18 14.92
N ALA A 213 -20.71 -9.93 14.49
CA ALA A 213 -21.60 -8.81 14.77
C ALA A 213 -22.81 -8.73 13.81
N GLY A 214 -22.93 -9.66 12.85
CA GLY A 214 -24.00 -9.66 11.85
C GLY A 214 -23.81 -8.62 10.73
N GLU A 215 -22.67 -7.96 10.64
CA GLU A 215 -22.33 -7.01 9.58
C GLU A 215 -21.91 -7.77 8.31
N SER A 216 -22.29 -7.24 7.14
CA SER A 216 -21.72 -7.66 5.86
C SER A 216 -20.40 -6.93 5.58
N LEU A 217 -19.62 -7.40 4.61
CA LEU A 217 -18.41 -6.70 4.15
C LEU A 217 -18.70 -5.23 3.81
N ARG A 218 -19.82 -4.98 3.12
CA ARG A 218 -20.26 -3.63 2.76
C ARG A 218 -20.48 -2.75 3.99
N ASP A 219 -21.10 -3.28 5.05
CA ASP A 219 -21.38 -2.51 6.26
C ASP A 219 -20.08 -2.09 6.95
N VAL A 220 -19.10 -3.00 7.01
CA VAL A 220 -17.77 -2.72 7.57
C VAL A 220 -16.99 -1.72 6.71
N GLN A 221 -17.04 -1.85 5.38
CA GLN A 221 -16.42 -0.90 4.44
C GLN A 221 -17.02 0.51 4.60
N LYS A 222 -18.35 0.62 4.64
CA LYS A 222 -19.03 1.91 4.85
C LYS A 222 -18.65 2.57 6.15
N ARG A 223 -18.78 1.84 7.26
CA ARG A 223 -18.45 2.38 8.60
C ARG A 223 -17.01 2.87 8.66
N THR A 224 -16.08 2.11 8.10
CA THR A 224 -14.65 2.48 8.07
C THR A 224 -14.41 3.71 7.21
N ALA A 225 -15.01 3.76 6.01
CA ALA A 225 -14.88 4.90 5.11
C ALA A 225 -15.52 6.17 5.69
N GLU A 226 -16.71 6.06 6.29
CA GLU A 226 -17.44 7.17 6.90
C GLU A 226 -16.69 7.78 8.09
N GLU A 227 -16.06 6.97 8.95
CA GLU A 227 -15.20 7.46 10.05
C GLU A 227 -14.05 8.31 9.52
N VAL A 228 -13.36 7.84 8.47
CA VAL A 228 -12.23 8.53 7.84
C VAL A 228 -12.70 9.79 7.11
N VAL A 229 -13.73 9.69 6.28
CA VAL A 229 -14.28 10.79 5.48
C VAL A 229 -14.82 11.88 6.40
N SER A 230 -15.58 11.53 7.44
CA SER A 230 -16.13 12.49 8.40
C SER A 230 -15.03 13.33 9.06
N PHE A 231 -13.93 12.69 9.47
CA PHE A 231 -12.80 13.42 10.02
C PHE A 231 -12.22 14.42 9.01
N LEU A 232 -12.01 13.98 7.77
CA LEU A 232 -11.42 14.81 6.72
C LEU A 232 -12.33 15.98 6.33
N THR A 233 -13.62 15.74 6.10
CA THR A 233 -14.57 16.80 5.74
C THR A 233 -14.88 17.75 6.90
N THR A 234 -14.56 17.38 8.14
CA THR A 234 -14.69 18.26 9.31
C THR A 234 -13.42 19.09 9.53
N HIS A 235 -12.23 18.50 9.41
CA HIS A 235 -10.99 19.08 9.92
C HIS A 235 -9.93 19.44 8.87
N VAL A 236 -10.04 18.88 7.66
CA VAL A 236 -9.04 19.04 6.58
C VAL A 236 -9.66 19.77 5.39
N TRP A 237 -10.83 19.33 4.94
CA TRP A 237 -11.57 19.89 3.81
C TRP A 237 -12.99 20.30 4.24
N PRO A 238 -13.13 21.33 5.09
CA PRO A 238 -14.45 21.78 5.55
C PRO A 238 -15.35 22.18 4.38
N GLY A 239 -16.58 21.67 4.39
CA GLY A 239 -17.62 22.03 3.42
C GLY A 239 -17.62 21.24 2.11
N ILE A 240 -16.74 20.24 1.95
CA ILE A 240 -16.83 19.30 0.82
C ILE A 240 -17.61 18.04 1.20
N THR A 241 -18.29 17.47 0.21
CA THR A 241 -18.91 16.15 0.31
C THR A 241 -18.11 15.17 -0.55
N ILE A 242 -17.59 14.13 0.08
CA ILE A 242 -16.93 13.01 -0.60
C ILE A 242 -17.94 11.88 -0.73
N SER A 243 -18.24 11.51 -1.97
CA SER A 243 -19.15 10.41 -2.31
C SER A 243 -18.37 9.10 -2.49
N PRO A 244 -19.01 7.93 -2.32
CA PRO A 244 -18.39 6.66 -2.71
C PRO A 244 -18.05 6.67 -4.21
N VAL A 245 -16.97 6.01 -4.59
CA VAL A 245 -16.55 5.84 -5.99
C VAL A 245 -17.32 4.69 -6.64
N LEU A 246 -17.47 3.57 -5.95
CA LEU A 246 -18.31 2.44 -6.37
C LEU A 246 -19.34 2.14 -5.29
N ASP A 247 -20.62 2.10 -5.67
CA ASP A 247 -21.71 1.70 -4.79
C ASP A 247 -22.80 0.95 -5.58
N GLY A 248 -23.64 0.20 -4.86
CA GLY A 248 -24.70 -0.61 -5.43
C GLY A 248 -24.12 -1.78 -6.23
N HIS A 249 -24.70 -2.03 -7.41
CA HIS A 249 -24.22 -3.07 -8.32
C HIS A 249 -23.39 -2.49 -9.48
N SER A 250 -22.99 -1.21 -9.39
CA SER A 250 -22.19 -0.57 -10.43
C SER A 250 -20.75 -1.06 -10.38
N ILE A 251 -20.19 -1.34 -11.56
CA ILE A 251 -18.75 -1.54 -11.75
C ILE A 251 -18.08 -0.31 -12.36
N VAL A 252 -18.86 0.74 -12.66
CA VAL A 252 -18.37 1.98 -13.26
C VAL A 252 -18.16 3.00 -12.13
N PRO A 253 -16.92 3.52 -11.97
CA PRO A 253 -16.61 4.56 -11.00
C PRO A 253 -17.43 5.83 -11.24
N GLN A 254 -18.00 6.40 -10.18
CA GLN A 254 -18.64 7.71 -10.23
C GLN A 254 -17.62 8.81 -9.88
N SER A 255 -17.69 9.92 -10.59
CA SER A 255 -16.87 11.10 -10.29
C SER A 255 -17.35 11.79 -9.01
N GLN A 256 -16.41 12.41 -8.29
CA GLN A 256 -16.74 13.33 -7.21
C GLN A 256 -17.45 14.58 -7.74
N ALA A 257 -18.13 15.31 -6.84
CA ALA A 257 -18.80 16.55 -7.19
C ALA A 257 -17.82 17.60 -7.77
N PRO A 258 -18.27 18.49 -8.68
CA PRO A 258 -17.43 19.56 -9.21
C PRO A 258 -16.80 20.40 -8.09
N GLY A 259 -15.51 20.71 -8.19
CA GLY A 259 -14.77 21.48 -7.17
C GLY A 259 -14.04 20.62 -6.14
N VAL A 260 -14.49 19.39 -5.87
CA VAL A 260 -13.84 18.50 -4.88
C VAL A 260 -12.41 18.18 -5.30
N ARG A 261 -12.22 17.85 -6.58
CA ARG A 261 -10.92 17.50 -7.14
C ARG A 261 -9.94 18.66 -7.02
N GLU A 262 -10.39 19.87 -7.31
CA GLU A 262 -9.59 21.09 -7.26
C GLU A 262 -9.19 21.45 -5.82
N ILE A 263 -10.09 21.28 -4.85
CA ILE A 263 -9.81 21.48 -3.43
C ILE A 263 -8.75 20.49 -2.94
N VAL A 264 -8.93 19.19 -3.26
CA VAL A 264 -7.97 18.15 -2.89
C VAL A 264 -6.63 18.38 -3.58
N GLN A 265 -6.62 18.80 -4.85
CA GLN A 265 -5.40 19.16 -5.58
C GLN A 265 -4.66 20.31 -4.91
N GLY A 266 -5.36 21.39 -4.57
CA GLY A 266 -4.78 22.54 -3.87
C GLY A 266 -4.18 22.13 -2.52
N TRP A 267 -4.86 21.25 -1.79
CA TRP A 267 -4.34 20.69 -0.54
C TRP A 267 -3.06 19.88 -0.76
N ILE A 268 -3.03 18.95 -1.73
CA ILE A 268 -1.84 18.14 -2.04
C ILE A 268 -0.64 19.03 -2.40
N ILE A 269 -0.84 20.02 -3.27
CA ILE A 269 0.23 20.93 -3.71
C ILE A 269 0.73 21.79 -2.54
N GLY A 270 -0.15 22.14 -1.60
CA GLY A 270 0.19 22.94 -0.42
C GLY A 270 0.93 22.20 0.70
N LEU A 271 1.00 20.87 0.66
CA LEU A 271 1.74 20.06 1.64
C LEU A 271 3.23 20.31 1.57
N ASP A 272 3.93 20.34 2.70
CA ASP A 272 5.40 20.45 2.69
C ASP A 272 6.08 19.27 1.98
N ALA A 273 7.38 19.40 1.69
CA ALA A 273 8.13 18.41 0.92
C ALA A 273 8.18 17.01 1.56
N PHE A 274 8.21 16.93 2.90
CA PHE A 274 8.16 15.66 3.64
C PHE A 274 6.73 15.11 3.68
N GLU A 275 5.74 15.98 3.89
CA GLU A 275 4.31 15.63 3.87
C GLU A 275 3.86 15.08 2.53
N ILE A 276 4.21 15.74 1.41
CA ILE A 276 3.80 15.29 0.07
C ILE A 276 4.52 14.00 -0.33
N ALA A 277 5.80 13.82 0.04
CA ALA A 277 6.51 12.56 -0.18
C ALA A 277 5.92 11.42 0.66
N GLY A 278 5.54 11.71 1.90
CA GLY A 278 4.84 10.79 2.78
C GLY A 278 3.47 10.40 2.25
N LEU A 279 2.68 11.38 1.79
CA LEU A 279 1.40 11.16 1.16
C LEU A 279 1.55 10.31 -0.10
N GLU A 280 2.48 10.65 -1.01
CA GLU A 280 2.76 9.88 -2.22
C GLU A 280 3.01 8.41 -1.89
N ARG A 281 3.88 8.14 -0.91
CA ARG A 281 4.18 6.77 -0.46
C ARG A 281 2.96 6.08 0.14
N ALA A 282 2.21 6.74 1.02
CA ALA A 282 1.05 6.15 1.69
C ALA A 282 -0.08 5.80 0.72
N VAL A 283 -0.35 6.68 -0.26
CA VAL A 283 -1.35 6.42 -1.31
C VAL A 283 -0.93 5.24 -2.16
N LEU A 284 0.33 5.19 -2.59
CA LEU A 284 0.81 4.08 -3.42
C LEU A 284 0.80 2.74 -2.67
N ALA A 285 1.03 2.74 -1.35
CA ALA A 285 0.94 1.56 -0.51
C ALA A 285 -0.50 1.08 -0.31
N GLY A 286 -1.39 1.97 0.13
CA GLY A 286 -2.77 1.64 0.50
C GLY A 286 -3.81 1.75 -0.61
N LYS A 287 -3.42 2.27 -1.79
CA LYS A 287 -4.30 2.53 -2.94
C LYS A 287 -5.49 3.45 -2.61
N SER A 288 -5.34 4.30 -1.59
CA SER A 288 -6.35 5.23 -1.12
C SER A 288 -5.71 6.58 -0.79
N LEU A 289 -6.19 7.63 -1.46
CA LEU A 289 -5.88 9.01 -1.11
C LEU A 289 -6.54 9.43 0.19
N ILE A 290 -7.79 9.03 0.41
CA ILE A 290 -8.58 9.40 1.58
C ILE A 290 -7.95 8.82 2.86
N ALA A 291 -7.62 7.52 2.90
CA ALA A 291 -6.97 6.91 4.06
C ALA A 291 -5.56 7.49 4.29
N ALA A 292 -4.79 7.70 3.22
CA ALA A 292 -3.46 8.29 3.32
C ALA A 292 -3.49 9.74 3.83
N ALA A 293 -4.44 10.55 3.36
CA ALA A 293 -4.61 11.92 3.84
C ALA A 293 -4.94 11.94 5.34
N ARG A 294 -5.89 11.09 5.78
CA ARG A 294 -6.24 10.93 7.20
C ARG A 294 -5.03 10.54 8.05
N PHE A 295 -4.22 9.63 7.54
CA PHE A 295 -3.01 9.16 8.20
C PHE A 295 -1.93 10.25 8.28
N VAL A 296 -1.61 10.93 7.17
CA VAL A 296 -0.57 11.96 7.16
C VAL A 296 -0.91 13.13 8.09
N VAL A 297 -2.16 13.63 8.07
CA VAL A 297 -2.55 14.72 8.98
C VAL A 297 -2.53 14.30 10.45
N GLU A 298 -2.65 13.01 10.76
CA GLU A 298 -2.57 12.52 12.14
C GLU A 298 -1.14 12.56 12.69
N TRP A 299 -0.14 12.32 11.83
CA TRP A 299 1.26 12.09 12.24
C TRP A 299 2.20 13.23 11.89
N THR A 300 1.89 14.05 10.89
CA THR A 300 2.75 15.17 10.51
C THR A 300 2.93 16.16 11.66
N GLU A 301 4.14 16.71 11.79
CA GLU A 301 4.42 17.85 12.66
C GLU A 301 4.20 19.21 11.96
N GLY A 302 3.90 19.19 10.66
CA GLY A 302 3.74 20.37 9.82
C GLY A 302 2.41 21.11 10.05
N SER A 303 2.14 22.09 9.18
CA SER A 303 1.03 23.03 9.34
C SER A 303 -0.36 22.37 9.23
N VAL A 304 -0.45 21.24 8.51
CA VAL A 304 -1.70 20.50 8.33
C VAL A 304 -1.95 19.47 9.43
N ALA A 305 -1.13 19.44 10.48
CA ALA A 305 -1.27 18.51 11.60
C ALA A 305 -2.63 18.62 12.29
N ARG A 306 -3.28 17.48 12.49
CA ARG A 306 -4.57 17.30 13.19
C ARG A 306 -4.52 16.19 14.24
N GLY A 307 -3.34 15.60 14.49
CA GLY A 307 -3.18 14.53 15.49
C GLY A 307 -3.56 14.90 16.93
N HIS A 308 -3.57 16.19 17.27
CA HIS A 308 -4.03 16.68 18.57
C HIS A 308 -5.55 16.53 18.77
N LEU A 309 -6.33 16.29 17.71
CA LEU A 309 -7.79 16.15 17.79
C LEU A 309 -8.23 14.77 18.28
N ASN A 310 -7.36 13.75 18.26
CA ASN A 310 -7.67 12.40 18.74
C ASN A 310 -6.77 11.97 19.90
N PRO A 311 -6.88 12.60 21.08
CA PRO A 311 -6.13 12.19 22.25
C PRO A 311 -6.56 10.78 22.68
N GLY A 312 -5.68 9.79 22.53
CA GLY A 312 -5.86 8.43 23.02
C GLY A 312 -6.23 7.38 21.98
N LYS A 313 -6.72 7.75 20.79
CA LYS A 313 -6.98 6.83 19.67
C LYS A 313 -6.49 7.43 18.35
N LYS A 314 -5.18 7.36 18.12
CA LYS A 314 -4.59 7.86 16.88
C LYS A 314 -4.96 6.95 15.70
N PHE A 315 -5.23 7.54 14.55
CA PHE A 315 -5.24 6.78 13.29
C PHE A 315 -3.80 6.46 12.89
N GLY A 316 -3.29 5.34 13.40
CA GLY A 316 -1.92 4.88 13.28
C GLY A 316 -1.65 4.02 12.05
N VAL A 317 -0.47 3.42 12.04
CA VAL A 317 -0.02 2.51 10.97
C VAL A 317 -0.95 1.30 10.86
N GLU A 318 -1.36 0.74 12.00
CA GLU A 318 -2.25 -0.42 12.01
C GLU A 318 -3.66 -0.05 11.55
N GLU A 319 -4.22 1.07 12.02
CA GLU A 319 -5.54 1.54 11.60
C GLU A 319 -5.57 1.83 10.09
N ALA A 320 -4.54 2.49 9.57
CA ALA A 320 -4.40 2.77 8.14
C ALA A 320 -4.20 1.48 7.31
N ALA A 321 -3.39 0.53 7.80
CA ALA A 321 -3.18 -0.75 7.12
C ALA A 321 -4.46 -1.59 7.07
N VAL A 322 -5.20 -1.67 8.17
CA VAL A 322 -6.49 -2.38 8.26
C VAL A 322 -7.52 -1.70 7.36
N ALA A 323 -7.64 -0.37 7.39
CA ALA A 323 -8.59 0.34 6.54
C ALA A 323 -8.34 0.11 5.04
N THR A 324 -7.07 0.09 4.63
CA THR A 324 -6.68 -0.10 3.22
C THR A 324 -6.65 -1.56 2.76
N SER A 325 -6.57 -2.51 3.69
CA SER A 325 -6.55 -3.95 3.41
C SER A 325 -7.86 -4.67 3.79
N LEU A 326 -8.90 -3.91 4.17
CA LEU A 326 -10.12 -4.40 4.79
C LEU A 326 -10.75 -5.58 4.04
N GLU A 327 -10.88 -5.48 2.73
CA GLU A 327 -11.47 -6.56 1.93
C GLU A 327 -10.58 -7.81 1.88
N VAL A 328 -9.25 -7.63 1.76
CA VAL A 328 -8.32 -8.77 1.79
C VAL A 328 -8.35 -9.46 3.14
N ASP A 329 -8.35 -8.69 4.24
CA ASP A 329 -8.46 -9.22 5.60
C ASP A 329 -9.79 -9.96 5.81
N TRP A 330 -10.88 -9.41 5.28
CA TRP A 330 -12.19 -10.07 5.28
C TRP A 330 -12.13 -11.41 4.54
N GLN A 331 -11.66 -11.42 3.30
CA GLN A 331 -11.63 -12.62 2.46
C GLN A 331 -10.73 -13.71 3.04
N THR A 332 -9.54 -13.34 3.53
CA THR A 332 -8.59 -14.28 4.14
C THR A 332 -9.08 -14.85 5.46
N GLY A 333 -9.80 -14.07 6.27
CA GLY A 333 -10.47 -14.59 7.47
C GLY A 333 -11.55 -15.63 7.13
N GLN A 334 -12.16 -15.55 5.96
CA GLN A 334 -13.23 -16.46 5.53
C GLN A 334 -12.75 -17.70 4.77
N TRP A 335 -11.65 -17.57 4.03
CA TRP A 335 -11.20 -18.59 3.08
C TRP A 335 -9.74 -19.03 3.28
N GLY A 336 -9.09 -18.50 4.30
CA GLY A 336 -7.67 -18.73 4.56
C GLY A 336 -6.77 -17.76 3.82
N GLU A 337 -5.57 -17.58 4.36
CA GLU A 337 -4.51 -16.79 3.75
C GLU A 337 -3.76 -17.60 2.70
N VAL A 338 -3.27 -16.92 1.65
CA VAL A 338 -2.37 -17.51 0.66
C VAL A 338 -0.94 -17.08 1.02
N GLU A 339 -0.13 -18.06 1.42
CA GLU A 339 1.29 -17.88 1.74
C GLU A 339 2.06 -17.28 0.56
N ASP A 340 3.12 -16.53 0.85
CA ASP A 340 3.96 -15.78 -0.10
C ASP A 340 3.24 -14.69 -0.92
N THR A 341 1.97 -14.39 -0.61
CA THR A 341 1.18 -13.35 -1.28
C THR A 341 0.51 -12.41 -0.26
N HIS A 342 -0.47 -12.90 0.48
CA HIS A 342 -1.26 -12.08 1.40
C HIS A 342 -0.44 -11.67 2.63
N ASP A 343 0.33 -12.60 3.19
CA ASP A 343 1.22 -12.40 4.32
C ASP A 343 2.32 -11.37 4.02
N VAL A 344 2.95 -11.49 2.84
CA VAL A 344 3.98 -10.55 2.38
C VAL A 344 3.38 -9.16 2.19
N ASN A 345 2.23 -9.05 1.51
CA ASN A 345 1.58 -7.77 1.28
C ASN A 345 1.13 -7.10 2.60
N LYS A 346 0.61 -7.89 3.54
CA LYS A 346 0.18 -7.44 4.88
C LYS A 346 1.31 -6.78 5.66
N GLU A 347 2.50 -7.38 5.63
CA GLU A 347 3.69 -6.83 6.26
C GLU A 347 4.28 -5.66 5.46
N ASP A 348 4.21 -5.71 4.12
CA ASP A 348 4.77 -4.66 3.27
C ASP A 348 3.99 -3.35 3.38
N VAL A 349 2.66 -3.38 3.41
CA VAL A 349 1.82 -2.19 3.63
C VAL A 349 2.17 -1.52 4.96
N ARG A 350 2.27 -2.30 6.05
CA ARG A 350 2.68 -1.78 7.37
C ARG A 350 4.07 -1.19 7.36
N ARG A 351 5.02 -1.86 6.70
CA ARG A 351 6.39 -1.37 6.54
C ARG A 351 6.42 -0.03 5.80
N GLN A 352 5.65 0.10 4.71
CA GLN A 352 5.56 1.34 3.94
C GLN A 352 4.89 2.46 4.74
N LEU A 353 3.75 2.21 5.38
CA LEU A 353 3.05 3.20 6.21
C LEU A 353 3.87 3.60 7.45
N GLY A 354 4.55 2.66 8.09
CA GLY A 354 5.48 2.94 9.18
C GLY A 354 6.64 3.83 8.75
N SER A 355 7.15 3.65 7.53
CA SER A 355 8.17 4.54 6.97
C SER A 355 7.65 5.97 6.76
N VAL A 356 6.37 6.12 6.41
CA VAL A 356 5.72 7.42 6.26
C VAL A 356 5.52 8.08 7.62
N ALA A 357 5.07 7.35 8.64
CA ALA A 357 4.95 7.90 10.00
C ALA A 357 6.28 8.48 10.48
N LEU A 358 7.39 7.76 10.31
CA LEU A 358 8.73 8.25 10.67
C LEU A 358 9.14 9.48 9.86
N LEU A 359 8.79 9.53 8.57
CA LEU A 359 9.14 10.65 7.69
C LEU A 359 8.45 11.96 8.09
N VAL A 360 7.14 11.91 8.36
CA VAL A 360 6.32 13.11 8.58
C VAL A 360 6.31 13.55 10.05
N SER A 361 6.52 12.61 10.99
CA SER A 361 6.56 12.92 12.41
C SER A 361 7.77 13.77 12.79
N GLY A 362 7.68 14.39 13.96
CA GLY A 362 8.80 15.02 14.63
C GLY A 362 8.37 15.61 15.97
N THR A 363 9.24 16.43 16.54
CA THR A 363 9.09 17.02 17.88
C THR A 363 8.03 18.12 17.95
N GLY A 364 7.55 18.63 16.80
CA GLY A 364 6.60 19.75 16.75
C GLY A 364 7.19 21.08 17.21
N LEU A 365 8.51 21.13 17.47
CA LEU A 365 9.24 22.37 17.69
C LEU A 365 9.32 23.12 16.35
N LYS A 366 8.95 24.40 16.33
CA LYS A 366 9.23 25.23 15.15
C LYS A 366 10.73 25.47 15.11
N ALA A 367 11.38 25.02 14.02
CA ALA A 367 12.78 25.31 13.74
C ALA A 367 13.01 26.81 13.55
#